data_AF-I8U2T6-F1
#
_entry.id   AF-I8U2T6-F1
#
_cell.length_a   1.000
_cell.length_b   1.000
_cell.length_c   1.000
_cell.angle_alpha   90.00
_cell.angle_beta   90.00
_cell.angle_gamma   90.00
#
_symmetry.space_group_name_H-M   'P 1'
#
loop_
_entity.id
_entity.type
_entity.pdbx_description
1 polymer ?
#
loop_
_entity_poly.entity_id
_entity_poly.type
_entity_poly.pdbx_seq_one_letter_code
_entity_poly.pdbx_strand_id
1 'polypeptide(L)'
;MAGGNAAIVVHAIVINPNLCIMYRGYKAVYIELLYKNVTTERMINLLRGIRGATTVVKNESTEIIERVTELLTTIVQANEFEMEDIGAVIFSSTPDINATFPAIAARNIGWTEVPLFGTQEIDSPNGVPQCIRVLILLNTDLPQKDIKHIYLREAVVLRQDLKQESHVSES
;
A
#
# COMPACT_ATOMS: atom_id res chain seq x y z
N MET A 1 8.76 47.24 -22.53
CA MET A 1 8.00 46.39 -21.60
C MET A 1 8.65 45.01 -21.63
N ALA A 2 9.71 44.81 -20.85
CA ALA A 2 10.42 43.54 -20.75
C ALA A 2 9.71 42.65 -19.74
N GLY A 3 9.15 41.53 -20.19
CA GLY A 3 8.62 40.48 -19.31
C GLY A 3 9.77 39.61 -18.81
N GLY A 4 10.07 39.70 -17.51
CA GLY A 4 11.14 38.95 -16.87
C GLY A 4 10.82 37.46 -16.79
N ASN A 5 11.69 36.63 -17.37
CA ASN A 5 11.77 35.21 -17.03
C ASN A 5 12.37 35.09 -15.63
N ALA A 6 11.58 34.60 -14.68
CA ALA A 6 12.09 34.24 -13.36
C ALA A 6 13.16 33.14 -13.52
N ALA A 7 14.41 33.47 -13.19
CA ALA A 7 15.48 32.50 -13.08
C ALA A 7 15.14 31.54 -11.93
N ILE A 8 14.78 30.31 -12.25
CA ILE A 8 14.62 29.24 -11.26
C ILE A 8 16.02 28.87 -10.79
N VAL A 9 16.33 29.16 -9.53
CA VAL A 9 17.60 28.75 -8.90
C VAL A 9 17.58 27.24 -8.76
N VAL A 10 18.32 26.55 -9.63
CA VAL A 10 18.57 25.11 -9.50
C VAL A 10 19.77 24.95 -8.59
N HIS A 11 19.55 24.48 -7.35
CA HIS A 11 20.67 24.01 -6.54
C HIS A 11 21.10 22.64 -7.06
N ALA A 12 22.35 22.55 -7.48
CA ALA A 12 23.00 21.31 -7.91
C ALA A 12 23.93 20.85 -6.78
N ILE A 13 23.74 19.63 -6.29
CA ILE A 13 24.70 18.97 -5.39
C ILE A 13 25.45 17.94 -6.22
N VAL A 14 26.72 18.21 -6.51
CA VAL A 14 27.63 17.25 -7.16
C VAL A 14 28.14 16.31 -6.07
N ILE A 15 27.70 15.05 -6.11
CA ILE A 15 28.09 14.05 -5.10
C ILE A 15 29.41 13.37 -5.49
N ASN A 16 29.58 13.09 -6.78
CA ASN A 16 30.83 12.60 -7.36
C ASN A 16 30.88 12.95 -8.87
N PRO A 17 31.98 12.64 -9.59
CA PRO A 17 32.13 13.01 -11.01
C PRO A 17 31.04 12.47 -11.95
N ASN A 18 30.28 11.46 -11.52
CA ASN A 18 29.29 10.76 -12.32
C ASN A 18 27.84 11.01 -11.85
N LEU A 19 27.65 11.71 -10.72
CA LEU A 19 26.36 11.88 -10.07
C LEU A 19 26.12 13.33 -9.65
N CYS A 20 25.12 13.94 -10.29
CA CYS A 20 24.61 15.26 -9.94
C CYS A 20 23.15 15.14 -9.49
N ILE A 21 22.82 15.70 -8.32
CA ILE A 21 21.44 15.85 -7.86
C ILE A 21 20.97 17.27 -8.19
N MET A 22 19.94 17.37 -9.01
CA MET A 22 19.29 18.63 -9.36
C MET A 22 17.96 18.74 -8.62
N TYR A 23 17.77 19.82 -7.88
CA TYR A 23 16.52 20.09 -7.18
C TYR A 23 15.63 21.03 -8.00
N ARG A 24 14.40 20.61 -8.27
CA ARG A 24 13.33 21.48 -8.79
C ARG A 24 12.19 21.50 -7.77
N GLY A 25 12.30 22.38 -6.77
CA GLY A 25 11.45 22.36 -5.58
C GLY A 25 11.79 21.17 -4.66
N TYR A 26 10.78 20.50 -4.09
CA TYR A 26 10.95 19.35 -3.19
C TYR A 26 11.23 18.00 -3.90
N LYS A 27 11.28 17.99 -5.24
CA LYS A 27 11.58 16.77 -6.01
C LYS A 27 13.07 16.74 -6.36
N ALA A 28 13.76 15.69 -5.92
CA ALA A 28 15.10 15.35 -6.36
C ALA A 28 15.03 14.70 -7.74
N VAL A 29 15.79 15.20 -8.70
CA VAL A 29 15.98 14.59 -10.02
C VAL A 29 17.42 14.06 -10.07
N TYR A 30 17.56 12.75 -10.28
CA TYR A 30 18.86 12.10 -10.44
C TYR A 30 19.29 12.22 -11.91
N ILE A 31 20.46 12.79 -12.16
CA ILE A 31 21.09 12.76 -13.47
C ILE A 31 22.43 12.03 -13.32
N GLU A 32 22.49 10.82 -13.86
CA GLU A 32 23.75 10.09 -13.99
C GLU A 32 24.43 10.58 -15.28
N LEU A 33 25.54 11.30 -15.14
CA LEU A 33 26.32 11.83 -16.26
C LEU A 33 27.29 10.74 -16.72
N LEU A 34 26.77 9.71 -17.38
CA LEU A 34 27.60 8.65 -17.96
C LEU A 34 27.36 8.52 -19.47
N TYR A 35 28.47 8.30 -20.18
CA TYR A 35 28.73 8.47 -21.61
C TYR A 35 27.99 7.51 -22.57
N LYS A 36 26.72 7.18 -22.31
CA LYS A 36 25.86 6.41 -23.21
C LYS A 36 24.44 6.96 -23.09
N ASN A 37 23.84 7.29 -24.24
CA ASN A 37 22.46 7.77 -24.37
C ASN A 37 21.43 6.76 -23.85
N VAL A 38 21.35 6.60 -22.53
CA VAL A 38 20.28 5.93 -21.83
C VAL A 38 19.92 6.83 -20.67
N THR A 39 19.01 7.78 -20.91
CA THR A 39 18.20 8.37 -19.85
C THR A 39 17.34 7.25 -19.31
N THR A 40 17.88 6.43 -18.41
CA THR A 40 17.05 5.59 -17.56
C THR A 40 16.38 6.57 -16.61
N GLU A 41 15.18 7.03 -16.94
CA GLU A 41 14.27 7.58 -15.94
C GLU A 41 14.10 6.47 -14.90
N ARG A 42 14.84 6.58 -13.81
CA ARG A 42 14.67 5.69 -12.67
C ARG A 42 13.29 6.05 -12.13
N MET A 43 12.26 5.30 -12.51
CA MET A 43 10.94 5.41 -11.91
C MET A 43 11.14 5.18 -10.41
N ILE A 44 11.01 6.26 -9.64
CA ILE A 44 11.07 6.19 -8.20
C ILE A 44 9.67 5.76 -7.77
N ASN A 45 9.47 4.46 -7.64
CA ASN A 45 8.25 3.94 -7.03
C ASN A 45 8.22 4.45 -5.58
N LEU A 46 7.15 5.14 -5.21
CA LEU A 46 6.98 5.65 -3.86
C LEU A 46 6.35 4.56 -2.99
N LEU A 47 6.73 4.51 -1.72
CA LEU A 47 6.08 3.61 -0.78
C LEU A 47 4.67 4.13 -0.44
N ARG A 48 3.68 3.24 -0.50
CA ARG A 48 2.29 3.48 -0.11
C ARG A 48 1.78 2.36 0.79
N GLY A 49 0.88 2.71 1.70
CA GLY A 49 0.18 1.74 2.53
C GLY A 49 -1.20 1.44 1.96
N ILE A 50 -1.54 0.17 1.77
CA ILE A 50 -2.90 -0.27 1.45
C ILE A 50 -3.50 -0.95 2.68
N ARG A 51 -4.62 -0.41 3.17
CA ARG A 51 -5.38 -1.00 4.27
C ARG A 51 -6.41 -2.01 3.75
N GLY A 52 -6.49 -3.12 4.46
CA GLY A 52 -7.48 -4.17 4.30
C GLY A 52 -8.12 -4.52 5.64
N ALA A 53 -9.40 -4.85 5.68
CA ALA A 53 -10.00 -5.51 6.84
C ALA A 53 -11.17 -6.42 6.44
N THR A 54 -11.33 -7.52 7.17
CA THR A 54 -12.44 -8.47 7.03
C THR A 54 -12.80 -9.05 8.39
N THR A 55 -13.92 -9.77 8.47
CA THR A 55 -14.34 -10.51 9.66
C THR A 55 -14.65 -11.97 9.35
N VAL A 56 -14.45 -12.81 10.36
CA VAL A 56 -14.89 -14.21 10.38
C VAL A 56 -16.12 -14.32 11.28
N VAL A 57 -16.96 -15.33 11.03
CA VAL A 57 -18.12 -15.67 11.89
C VAL A 57 -17.68 -16.68 12.95
N LYS A 58 -16.78 -17.59 12.60
CA LYS A 58 -16.18 -18.56 13.53
C LYS A 58 -14.66 -18.46 13.50
N ASN A 59 -14.06 -18.64 14.68
CA ASN A 59 -12.61 -18.79 14.82
C ASN A 59 -12.20 -20.22 14.39
N GLU A 60 -12.32 -20.48 13.09
CA GLU A 60 -11.95 -21.74 12.45
C GLU A 60 -10.87 -21.48 11.40
N SER A 61 -9.86 -22.35 11.32
CA SER A 61 -8.70 -22.17 10.43
C SER A 61 -9.10 -22.00 8.96
N THR A 62 -10.05 -22.81 8.49
CA THR A 62 -10.56 -22.77 7.12
C THR A 62 -11.24 -21.44 6.80
N GLU A 63 -12.11 -20.95 7.68
CA GLU A 63 -12.81 -19.68 7.49
C GLU A 63 -11.83 -18.50 7.53
N ILE A 64 -10.87 -18.49 8.46
CA ILE A 64 -9.85 -17.45 8.53
C ILE A 64 -9.06 -17.39 7.22
N ILE A 65 -8.59 -18.52 6.71
CA ILE A 65 -7.82 -18.57 5.47
C ILE A 65 -8.66 -18.10 4.28
N GLU A 66 -9.89 -18.58 4.15
CA GLU A 66 -10.81 -18.20 3.06
C GLU A 66 -11.05 -16.68 3.04
N ARG A 67 -11.33 -16.09 4.21
CA ARG A 67 -11.66 -14.66 4.33
C ARG A 67 -10.46 -13.76 4.09
N VAL A 68 -9.28 -14.19 4.51
CA VAL A 68 -8.05 -13.44 4.25
C VAL A 68 -7.65 -13.58 2.77
N THR A 69 -7.82 -14.75 2.15
CA THR A 69 -7.60 -14.93 0.71
C THR A 69 -8.52 -14.02 -0.10
N GLU A 70 -9.83 -14.01 0.19
CA GLU A 70 -10.80 -13.09 -0.44
C GLU A 70 -10.36 -11.63 -0.30
N LEU A 71 -9.96 -11.21 0.90
CA LEU A 71 -9.50 -9.85 1.17
C LEU A 71 -8.27 -9.49 0.32
N LEU A 72 -7.24 -10.34 0.32
CA LEU A 72 -6.00 -10.10 -0.41
C LEU A 72 -6.23 -10.05 -1.93
N THR A 73 -6.99 -11.01 -2.48
CA THR A 73 -7.32 -11.03 -3.91
C THR A 73 -8.12 -9.78 -4.32
N THR A 74 -9.06 -9.34 -3.49
CA THR A 74 -9.84 -8.12 -3.75
C THR A 74 -8.96 -6.86 -3.72
N ILE A 75 -7.99 -6.79 -2.80
CA ILE A 75 -7.04 -5.68 -2.73
C ILE A 75 -6.16 -5.61 -3.99
N VAL A 76 -5.63 -6.76 -4.43
CA VAL A 76 -4.83 -6.86 -5.66
C VAL A 76 -5.66 -6.41 -6.86
N GLN A 77 -6.89 -6.93 -7.02
CA GLN A 77 -7.77 -6.57 -8.12
C GLN A 77 -8.13 -5.07 -8.13
N ALA A 78 -8.33 -4.47 -6.96
CA ALA A 78 -8.72 -3.06 -6.88
C ALA A 78 -7.58 -2.09 -7.18
N ASN A 79 -6.33 -2.48 -6.88
CA ASN A 79 -5.15 -1.60 -6.99
C ASN A 79 -4.19 -2.00 -8.12
N GLU A 80 -4.44 -3.12 -8.81
CA GLU A 80 -3.73 -3.57 -10.02
C GLU A 80 -2.20 -3.59 -9.84
N PHE A 81 -1.71 -4.27 -8.79
CA PHE A 81 -0.28 -4.43 -8.53
C PHE A 81 0.16 -5.89 -8.58
N GLU A 82 1.45 -6.11 -8.82
CA GLU A 82 2.06 -7.44 -8.83
C GLU A 82 2.80 -7.73 -7.52
N MET A 83 3.13 -8.99 -7.28
CA MET A 83 3.75 -9.42 -6.02
C MET A 83 5.11 -8.76 -5.77
N GLU A 84 5.87 -8.54 -6.83
CA GLU A 84 7.21 -7.94 -6.82
C GLU A 84 7.20 -6.48 -6.32
N ASP A 85 6.05 -5.82 -6.39
CA ASP A 85 5.88 -4.44 -5.91
C ASP A 85 5.69 -4.39 -4.38
N ILE A 86 5.35 -5.51 -3.74
CA ILE A 86 5.09 -5.56 -2.30
C ILE A 86 6.42 -5.55 -1.53
N GLY A 87 6.65 -4.51 -0.75
CA GLY A 87 7.77 -4.45 0.18
C GLY A 87 7.57 -5.33 1.41
N ALA A 88 6.40 -5.30 2.03
CA ALA A 88 6.03 -6.15 3.16
C ALA A 88 4.52 -6.13 3.42
N VAL A 89 4.03 -7.12 4.18
CA VAL A 89 2.63 -7.19 4.62
C VAL A 89 2.57 -7.42 6.12
N ILE A 90 1.80 -6.58 6.80
CA ILE A 90 1.54 -6.70 8.23
C ILE A 90 0.08 -7.11 8.42
N PHE A 91 -0.13 -8.23 9.09
CA PHE A 91 -1.44 -8.72 9.52
C PHE A 91 -1.63 -8.40 10.99
N SER A 92 -2.83 -7.98 11.38
CA SER A 92 -3.23 -7.90 12.78
C SER A 92 -4.58 -8.58 12.98
N SER A 93 -4.72 -9.38 14.03
CA SER A 93 -5.98 -10.03 14.38
C SER A 93 -6.41 -9.67 15.80
N THR A 94 -7.72 -9.54 16.02
CA THR A 94 -8.26 -9.38 17.38
C THR A 94 -7.94 -10.60 18.25
N PRO A 95 -7.86 -10.45 19.59
CA PRO A 95 -7.45 -11.52 20.49
C PRO A 95 -8.32 -12.79 20.44
N ASP A 96 -9.57 -12.64 19.98
CA ASP A 96 -10.55 -13.72 19.80
C ASP A 96 -10.32 -14.58 18.53
N ILE A 97 -9.29 -14.26 17.73
CA ILE A 97 -8.82 -15.06 16.59
C ILE A 97 -7.49 -15.72 16.93
N ASN A 98 -7.51 -17.04 17.11
CA ASN A 98 -6.33 -17.83 17.47
C ASN A 98 -6.27 -19.22 16.81
N ALA A 99 -7.21 -19.56 15.92
CA ALA A 99 -7.25 -20.87 15.29
C ALA A 99 -6.18 -21.07 14.19
N THR A 100 -5.66 -20.00 13.59
CA THR A 100 -4.60 -20.07 12.59
C THR A 100 -3.95 -18.71 12.37
N PHE A 101 -2.77 -18.69 11.73
CA PHE A 101 -2.10 -17.46 11.32
C PHE A 101 -2.69 -16.95 9.99
N PRO A 102 -3.18 -15.69 9.92
CA PRO A 102 -3.70 -15.10 8.67
C PRO A 102 -2.72 -15.14 7.49
N ALA A 103 -1.42 -15.03 7.76
CA ALA A 103 -0.36 -15.02 6.75
C ALA A 103 -0.32 -16.30 5.88
N ILE A 104 -0.89 -17.42 6.34
CA ILE A 104 -1.01 -18.65 5.56
C ILE A 104 -1.81 -18.41 4.27
N ALA A 105 -2.85 -17.57 4.33
CA ALA A 105 -3.65 -17.22 3.15
C ALA A 105 -2.80 -16.57 2.04
N ALA A 106 -1.89 -15.66 2.39
CA ALA A 106 -0.94 -15.06 1.45
C ALA A 106 0.00 -16.12 0.83
N ARG A 107 0.49 -17.06 1.64
CA ARG A 107 1.33 -18.16 1.14
C ARG A 107 0.58 -19.07 0.16
N ASN A 108 -0.69 -19.36 0.44
CA ASN A 108 -1.53 -20.19 -0.42
C ASN A 108 -1.82 -19.56 -1.80
N ILE A 109 -1.84 -18.23 -1.89
CA ILE A 109 -2.00 -17.51 -3.17
C ILE A 109 -0.66 -17.17 -3.85
N GLY A 110 0.44 -17.76 -3.37
CA GLY A 110 1.75 -17.67 -4.03
C GLY A 110 2.69 -16.59 -3.49
N TRP A 111 2.35 -15.86 -2.42
CA TRP A 111 3.22 -14.80 -1.86
C TRP A 111 4.39 -15.39 -1.06
N THR A 112 5.26 -16.16 -1.72
CA THR A 112 6.35 -16.92 -1.08
C THR A 112 7.55 -16.06 -0.73
N GLU A 113 7.85 -15.04 -1.53
CA GLU A 113 9.01 -14.15 -1.31
C GLU A 113 8.66 -12.91 -0.47
N VAL A 114 7.37 -12.60 -0.34
CA VAL A 114 6.91 -11.41 0.38
C VAL A 114 7.16 -11.57 1.87
N PRO A 115 7.81 -10.59 2.54
CA PRO A 115 7.91 -10.56 4.00
C PRO A 115 6.53 -10.39 4.64
N LEU A 116 6.10 -11.39 5.40
CA LEU A 116 4.82 -11.38 6.11
C LEU A 116 5.07 -11.29 7.61
N PHE A 117 4.37 -10.39 8.30
CA PHE A 117 4.47 -10.23 9.74
C PHE A 117 3.09 -10.23 10.39
N GLY A 118 2.92 -10.95 11.48
CA GLY A 118 1.66 -11.03 12.23
C GLY A 118 1.77 -10.35 13.59
N THR A 119 0.73 -9.62 13.97
CA THR A 119 0.58 -9.01 15.30
C THR A 119 -0.80 -9.31 15.87
N GLN A 120 -0.93 -9.16 17.18
CA GLN A 120 -2.24 -9.08 17.82
C GLN A 120 -2.69 -7.61 17.84
N GLU A 121 -3.95 -7.37 17.48
CA GLU A 121 -4.58 -6.06 17.60
C GLU A 121 -4.90 -5.75 19.06
N ILE A 122 -4.99 -4.45 19.38
CA ILE A 122 -5.45 -4.01 20.70
C ILE A 122 -6.83 -4.57 21.05
N ASP A 123 -6.98 -5.06 22.28
CA ASP A 123 -8.27 -5.49 22.82
C ASP A 123 -9.09 -4.26 23.26
N SER A 124 -9.90 -3.74 22.35
CA SER A 124 -10.74 -2.57 22.61
C SER A 124 -12.20 -3.00 22.82
N PRO A 125 -12.88 -2.55 23.89
CA PRO A 125 -14.29 -2.85 24.12
C PRO A 125 -15.23 -2.40 22.99
N ASN A 126 -14.82 -1.38 22.22
CA ASN A 126 -15.56 -0.85 21.08
C ASN A 126 -15.00 -1.35 19.73
N GLY A 127 -14.08 -2.31 19.77
CA GLY A 127 -13.48 -2.90 18.58
C GLY A 127 -14.48 -3.77 17.81
N VAL A 128 -14.22 -3.94 16.51
CA VAL A 128 -14.94 -4.92 15.70
C VAL A 128 -14.44 -6.32 16.08
N PRO A 129 -15.28 -7.20 16.64
CA PRO A 129 -14.88 -8.54 17.05
C PRO A 129 -14.52 -9.40 15.83
N GLN A 130 -13.76 -10.48 16.07
CA GLN A 130 -13.37 -11.45 15.05
C GLN A 130 -12.85 -10.79 13.76
N CYS A 131 -12.02 -9.76 13.92
CA CYS A 131 -11.56 -8.92 12.83
C CYS A 131 -10.08 -9.15 12.52
N ILE A 132 -9.80 -9.31 11.23
CA ILE A 132 -8.45 -9.42 10.68
C ILE A 132 -8.22 -8.19 9.82
N ARG A 133 -7.09 -7.53 10.03
CA ARG A 133 -6.66 -6.35 9.28
C ARG A 133 -5.33 -6.63 8.60
N VAL A 134 -5.11 -5.94 7.50
CA VAL A 134 -3.90 -5.99 6.69
C VAL A 134 -3.42 -4.57 6.42
N LEU A 135 -2.11 -4.39 6.49
CA LEU A 135 -1.40 -3.25 5.93
C LEU A 135 -0.36 -3.78 4.94
N ILE A 136 -0.58 -3.55 3.65
CA ILE A 136 0.38 -3.83 2.59
C ILE A 136 1.24 -2.59 2.39
N LEU A 137 2.55 -2.74 2.44
CA LEU A 137 3.51 -1.72 2.06
C LEU A 137 3.90 -1.97 0.59
N LEU A 138 3.39 -1.14 -0.31
CA LEU A 138 3.49 -1.30 -1.76
C LEU A 138 4.39 -0.21 -2.35
N ASN A 139 5.31 -0.59 -3.24
CA ASN A 139 6.04 0.35 -4.09
C ASN A 139 5.20 0.64 -5.33
N THR A 140 4.72 1.87 -5.47
CA THR A 140 3.82 2.23 -6.59
C THR A 140 3.93 3.71 -6.95
N ASP A 141 3.59 4.03 -8.20
CA ASP A 141 3.46 5.41 -8.67
C ASP A 141 2.09 6.02 -8.38
N LEU A 142 1.13 5.21 -7.88
CA LEU A 142 -0.18 5.70 -7.50
C LEU A 142 -0.06 6.81 -6.43
N PRO A 143 -0.73 7.97 -6.64
CA PRO A 143 -0.83 8.96 -5.59
C PRO A 143 -1.69 8.41 -4.46
N GLN A 144 -1.45 8.90 -3.23
CA GLN A 144 -2.12 8.37 -2.03
C GLN A 144 -3.65 8.37 -2.12
N LYS A 145 -4.24 9.37 -2.79
CA LYS A 145 -5.69 9.50 -2.98
C LYS A 145 -6.31 8.42 -3.88
N ASP A 146 -5.50 7.77 -4.73
CA ASP A 146 -5.99 6.78 -5.69
C ASP A 146 -5.79 5.35 -5.14
N ILE A 147 -5.17 5.20 -3.96
CA ILE A 147 -5.04 3.91 -3.28
C ILE A 147 -6.42 3.47 -2.76
N LYS A 148 -6.87 2.31 -3.23
CA LYS A 148 -8.16 1.74 -2.85
C LYS A 148 -7.98 0.83 -1.64
N HIS A 149 -8.51 1.28 -0.50
CA HIS A 149 -8.56 0.48 0.73
C HIS A 149 -9.80 -0.41 0.73
N ILE A 150 -9.67 -1.65 1.20
CA ILE A 150 -10.73 -2.65 1.12
C ILE A 150 -11.22 -3.04 2.51
N TYR A 151 -12.52 -2.94 2.73
CA TYR A 151 -13.18 -3.33 3.98
C TYR A 151 -14.35 -4.23 3.62
N LEU A 152 -14.33 -5.47 4.09
CA LEU A 152 -15.34 -6.48 3.78
C LEU A 152 -16.16 -6.80 5.03
N ARG A 153 -17.40 -7.28 4.82
CA ARG A 153 -18.27 -7.84 5.88
C ARG A 153 -18.50 -6.82 7.00
N GLU A 154 -18.42 -7.23 8.26
CA GLU A 154 -18.64 -6.32 9.39
C GLU A 154 -17.52 -5.28 9.53
N ALA A 155 -16.36 -5.48 8.89
CA ALA A 155 -15.26 -4.52 8.91
C ALA A 155 -15.56 -3.24 8.11
N VAL A 156 -16.63 -3.22 7.29
CA VAL A 156 -17.08 -2.00 6.58
C VAL A 156 -17.41 -0.84 7.53
N VAL A 157 -17.72 -1.14 8.79
CA VAL A 157 -18.00 -0.11 9.80
C VAL A 157 -16.76 0.71 10.17
N LEU A 158 -15.55 0.18 9.92
CA LEU A 158 -14.29 0.86 10.22
C LEU A 158 -14.04 2.09 9.33
N ARG A 159 -14.74 2.19 8.20
CA ARG A 159 -14.67 3.32 7.25
C ARG A 159 -16.06 3.61 6.68
N GLN A 160 -16.90 4.25 7.49
CA GLN A 160 -18.22 4.71 7.06
C GLN A 160 -18.15 5.82 5.99
N ASP A 161 -17.06 6.59 5.97
CA ASP A 161 -16.78 7.63 5.00
C ASP A 161 -16.62 7.08 3.56
N LEU A 162 -16.02 5.89 3.39
CA LEU A 162 -15.89 5.25 2.08
C LEU A 162 -17.24 4.81 1.47
N LYS A 163 -18.30 4.66 2.27
CA LYS A 163 -19.65 4.36 1.77
C LYS A 163 -20.33 5.57 1.14
N GLN A 164 -19.88 6.79 1.44
CA GLN A 164 -20.53 8.00 0.94
C GLN A 164 -20.11 8.34 -0.50
N GLU A 165 -18.93 7.90 -0.94
CA GLU A 165 -18.42 8.16 -2.30
C GLU A 165 -19.14 7.35 -3.39
N SER A 166 -19.78 6.22 -3.05
CA SER A 166 -20.57 5.42 -4.00
C SER A 166 -21.97 5.98 -4.31
N HIS A 167 -22.35 7.12 -3.74
CA HIS A 167 -23.66 7.77 -3.96
C HIS A 167 -23.58 9.16 -4.61
N VAL A 168 -22.41 9.59 -5.10
CA VAL A 168 -22.25 10.90 -5.76
C VAL A 168 -21.63 10.71 -7.15
N SER A 169 -22.37 10.09 -8.06
CA SER A 169 -22.07 10.14 -9.51
C SER A 169 -23.29 9.83 -10.38
N GLU A 170 -24.49 10.25 -9.98
CA GLU A 170 -25.67 10.33 -10.84
C GLU A 170 -26.49 11.58 -10.47
N SER A 171 -26.14 12.71 -11.09
CA SER A 171 -26.99 13.90 -11.21
C SER A 171 -26.58 14.71 -12.42
#